data_AF-A0A2K3KXC8-F1
#
_entry.id   AF-A0A2K3KXC8-F1
#
_cell.length_a   1.000
_cell.length_b   1.000
_cell.length_c   1.000
_cell.angle_alpha   90.00
_cell.angle_beta   90.00
_cell.angle_gamma   90.00
#
_symmetry.space_group_name_H-M   'P 1'
#
loop_
_entity.id
_entity.type
_entity.pdbx_description
1 polymer ?
#
loop_
_entity_poly.entity_id
_entity_poly.type
_entity_poly.pdbx_seq_one_letter_code
_entity_poly.pdbx_strand_id
1 'polypeptide(L)'
;MQEVMPGVPHRFCAMHLWKNFTKQWKDMELRGVVWQCAKATTPAIFNAHMERLKRKSINAWEYLNKWPKEAWTKAYFNEWCKVDNITNNNCEVFNAKIDKYRGKPILTMLEEIRCYIMRKMGTNKLKLQDRTEKLCPMQQSRLEQQKVESNKWTPIWSGDGDGNRYEVQNWQQKMDVDL
;
A
#
# COMPACT_ATOMS: atom_id res chain seq x y z
N MET A 1 -17.19 3.07 -15.17
CA MET A 1 -15.86 3.69 -15.34
C MET A 1 -15.34 3.52 -16.76
N GLN A 2 -15.30 2.30 -17.31
CA GLN A 2 -14.86 2.09 -18.69
C GLN A 2 -15.70 2.83 -19.74
N GLU A 3 -17.00 3.00 -19.51
CA GLU A 3 -17.89 3.79 -20.38
C GLU A 3 -17.57 5.30 -20.39
N VAL A 4 -17.02 5.83 -19.30
CA VAL A 4 -16.77 7.28 -19.12
C VAL A 4 -15.29 7.63 -19.30
N MET A 5 -14.40 6.69 -18.96
CA MET A 5 -12.94 6.81 -19.04
C MET A 5 -12.35 5.48 -19.53
N PRO A 6 -12.44 5.20 -20.84
CA PRO A 6 -11.84 4.00 -21.43
C PRO A 6 -10.32 4.04 -21.27
N GLY A 7 -9.70 2.88 -21.05
CA GLY A 7 -8.24 2.74 -20.89
C GLY A 7 -7.69 3.06 -19.50
N VAL A 8 -8.50 3.61 -18.57
CA VAL A 8 -8.07 3.84 -17.19
C VAL A 8 -8.26 2.57 -16.36
N PRO A 9 -7.19 1.95 -15.81
CA PRO A 9 -7.31 0.77 -14.98
C PRO A 9 -8.05 1.11 -13.67
N HIS A 10 -9.11 0.38 -13.36
CA HIS A 10 -9.84 0.53 -12.11
C HIS A 10 -9.22 -0.36 -11.03
N ARG A 11 -8.71 0.27 -9.96
CA ARG A 11 -8.10 -0.44 -8.82
C ARG A 11 -9.10 -0.56 -7.65
N PHE A 12 -9.16 -1.74 -7.06
CA PHE A 12 -9.90 -1.98 -5.83
C PHE A 12 -9.12 -1.46 -4.63
N CYS A 13 -9.85 -0.93 -3.65
CA CYS A 13 -9.28 -0.70 -2.33
C CYS A 13 -9.01 -2.06 -1.67
N ALA A 14 -7.74 -2.39 -1.43
CA ALA A 14 -7.37 -3.66 -0.81
C ALA A 14 -8.05 -3.86 0.55
N MET A 15 -8.29 -2.78 1.32
CA MET A 15 -9.01 -2.82 2.59
C MET A 15 -10.46 -3.32 2.41
N HIS A 16 -11.15 -2.90 1.35
CA HIS A 16 -12.50 -3.38 1.07
C HIS A 16 -12.51 -4.84 0.62
N LEU A 17 -11.56 -5.25 -0.22
CA LEU A 17 -11.38 -6.65 -0.60
C LEU A 17 -11.14 -7.52 0.64
N TRP A 18 -10.25 -7.08 1.53
CA TRP A 18 -9.94 -7.76 2.80
C TRP A 18 -11.16 -7.81 3.73
N LYS A 19 -11.91 -6.71 3.90
CA LYS A 19 -13.15 -6.68 4.70
C LYS A 19 -14.20 -7.65 4.15
N ASN A 20 -14.34 -7.75 2.83
CA ASN A 20 -15.29 -8.70 2.21
C ASN A 20 -14.83 -10.14 2.39
N PHE A 21 -13.53 -10.40 2.26
CA PHE A 21 -12.94 -11.70 2.53
C PHE A 21 -13.14 -12.13 4.00
N THR A 22 -12.91 -11.22 4.96
CA THR A 22 -13.00 -11.54 6.40
C THR A 22 -14.42 -11.77 6.90
N LYS A 23 -15.45 -11.40 6.12
CA LYS A 23 -16.83 -11.79 6.37
C LYS A 23 -17.02 -13.28 6.17
N GLN A 24 -16.41 -13.86 5.14
CA GLN A 24 -16.50 -15.28 4.79
C GLN A 24 -15.48 -16.13 5.55
N TRP A 25 -14.23 -15.70 5.66
CA TRP A 25 -13.17 -16.42 6.37
C TRP A 25 -12.75 -15.70 7.65
N LYS A 26 -12.95 -16.36 8.80
CA LYS A 26 -12.59 -15.84 10.12
C LYS A 26 -11.14 -16.14 10.53
N ASP A 27 -10.50 -17.08 9.86
CA ASP A 27 -9.13 -17.49 10.12
C ASP A 27 -8.12 -16.34 9.98
N MET A 28 -7.28 -16.15 10.99
CA MET A 28 -6.33 -15.03 11.04
C MET A 28 -5.21 -15.16 10.02
N GLU A 29 -4.80 -16.39 9.71
CA GLU A 29 -3.70 -16.63 8.79
C GLU A 29 -4.13 -16.40 7.34
N LEU A 30 -5.31 -16.88 6.94
CA LEU A 30 -5.91 -16.59 5.62
C LEU A 30 -6.03 -15.09 5.38
N ARG A 31 -6.48 -14.34 6.41
CA ARG A 31 -6.56 -12.88 6.37
C ARG A 31 -5.21 -12.23 6.18
N GLY A 32 -4.17 -12.76 6.83
CA GLY A 32 -2.79 -12.30 6.65
C GLY A 32 -2.28 -12.56 5.24
N VAL A 33 -2.58 -13.73 4.66
CA VAL A 33 -2.17 -14.09 3.30
C VAL A 33 -2.76 -13.14 2.27
N VAL A 34 -4.05 -12.77 2.39
CA VAL A 34 -4.69 -11.79 1.47
C VAL A 34 -3.91 -10.48 1.44
N TRP A 35 -3.46 -10.00 2.59
CA TRP A 35 -2.69 -8.76 2.69
C TRP A 35 -1.31 -8.88 2.07
N GLN A 36 -0.67 -10.04 2.22
CA GLN A 36 0.60 -10.35 1.57
C GLN A 36 0.45 -10.43 0.04
N CYS A 37 -0.63 -11.04 -0.48
CA CYS A 37 -0.93 -11.04 -1.91
C CYS A 37 -1.15 -9.62 -2.45
N ALA A 38 -1.92 -8.78 -1.74
CA ALA A 38 -2.20 -7.41 -2.18
C ALA A 38 -0.94 -6.53 -2.21
N LYS A 39 -0.03 -6.74 -1.24
CA LYS A 39 1.24 -5.99 -1.11
C LYS A 39 2.40 -6.53 -1.94
N ALA A 40 2.28 -7.74 -2.48
CA ALA A 40 3.34 -8.36 -3.28
C ALA A 40 3.78 -7.40 -4.38
N THR A 41 5.09 -7.18 -4.50
CA THR A 41 5.67 -6.24 -5.47
C THR A 41 6.05 -6.92 -6.77
N THR A 42 6.21 -8.25 -6.78
CA THR A 42 6.56 -9.01 -7.98
C THR A 42 5.58 -10.16 -8.21
N PRO A 43 5.35 -10.57 -9.47
CA PRO A 43 4.52 -11.71 -9.81
C PRO A 43 4.93 -13.01 -9.10
N ALA A 44 6.24 -13.22 -8.93
CA ALA A 44 6.79 -14.39 -8.24
C ALA A 44 6.36 -14.46 -6.77
N ILE A 45 6.49 -13.35 -6.02
CA ILE A 45 6.08 -13.26 -4.62
C ILE A 45 4.55 -13.42 -4.51
N PHE A 46 3.80 -12.81 -5.42
CA PHE A 46 2.34 -12.96 -5.46
C PHE A 46 1.92 -14.42 -5.65
N ASN A 47 2.50 -15.10 -6.64
CA ASN A 47 2.18 -16.49 -6.94
C ASN A 47 2.52 -17.40 -5.75
N ALA A 48 3.65 -17.17 -5.07
CA ALA A 48 4.01 -17.92 -3.87
C ALA A 48 2.97 -17.76 -2.74
N HIS A 49 2.46 -16.54 -2.52
CA HIS A 49 1.41 -16.30 -1.54
C HIS A 49 0.06 -16.92 -1.94
N MET A 50 -0.31 -16.86 -3.22
CA MET A 50 -1.51 -17.51 -3.74
C MET A 50 -1.43 -19.04 -3.61
N GLU A 51 -0.28 -19.66 -3.88
CA GLU A 51 -0.08 -21.10 -3.66
C GLU A 51 -0.17 -21.46 -2.18
N ARG A 52 0.39 -20.64 -1.28
CA ARG A 52 0.23 -20.83 0.16
C ARG A 52 -1.24 -20.75 0.58
N LEU A 53 -2.01 -19.84 -0.01
CA LEU A 53 -3.45 -19.74 0.22
C LEU A 53 -4.18 -21.00 -0.25
N LYS A 54 -3.87 -21.48 -1.46
CA LYS A 54 -4.47 -22.68 -2.06
C LYS A 54 -4.25 -23.92 -1.21
N ARG A 55 -3.04 -24.10 -0.67
CA ARG A 55 -2.72 -25.22 0.24
C ARG A 55 -3.55 -25.21 1.52
N LYS A 56 -3.94 -24.03 2.01
CA LYS A 56 -4.74 -23.90 3.24
C LYS A 56 -6.24 -23.97 2.97
N SER A 57 -6.70 -23.32 1.91
CA SER A 57 -8.11 -23.31 1.54
C SER A 57 -8.25 -23.02 0.05
N ILE A 58 -8.71 -24.05 -0.68
CA ILE A 58 -9.01 -23.95 -2.10
C ILE A 58 -10.12 -22.92 -2.33
N ASN A 59 -11.20 -22.95 -1.53
CA ASN A 59 -12.31 -22.01 -1.65
C ASN A 59 -11.88 -20.55 -1.46
N ALA A 60 -10.97 -20.28 -0.52
CA ALA A 60 -10.42 -18.93 -0.32
C ALA A 60 -9.56 -18.49 -1.51
N TRP A 61 -8.79 -19.41 -2.08
CA TRP A 61 -7.99 -19.16 -3.28
C TRP A 61 -8.89 -18.87 -4.48
N GLU A 62 -9.94 -19.66 -4.73
CA GLU A 62 -10.90 -19.43 -5.80
C GLU A 62 -11.58 -18.06 -5.66
N TYR A 63 -11.94 -17.67 -4.44
CA TYR A 63 -12.53 -16.37 -4.18
C TYR A 63 -11.61 -15.20 -4.55
N LEU A 64 -10.30 -15.31 -4.31
CA LEU A 64 -9.37 -14.26 -4.70
C LEU A 64 -9.02 -14.33 -6.20
N ASN A 65 -8.89 -15.54 -6.74
CA ASN A 65 -8.52 -15.78 -8.12
C ASN A 65 -9.60 -15.33 -9.12
N LYS A 66 -10.86 -15.18 -8.68
CA LYS A 66 -11.94 -14.62 -9.51
C LYS A 66 -11.73 -13.14 -9.87
N TRP A 67 -10.94 -12.41 -9.09
CA TRP A 67 -10.72 -10.98 -9.30
C TRP A 67 -9.49 -10.75 -10.18
N PRO A 68 -9.55 -9.82 -11.16
CA PRO A 68 -8.41 -9.51 -12.02
C PRO A 68 -7.24 -8.99 -11.18
N LYS A 69 -6.05 -9.55 -11.38
CA LYS A 69 -4.86 -9.30 -10.54
C LYS A 69 -4.47 -7.82 -10.58
N GLU A 70 -4.59 -7.21 -11.74
CA GLU A 70 -4.29 -5.81 -12.05
C GLU A 70 -5.16 -4.84 -11.23
N ALA A 71 -6.30 -5.30 -10.71
CA ALA A 71 -7.18 -4.47 -9.91
C ALA A 71 -6.80 -4.42 -8.43
N TRP A 72 -6.09 -5.40 -7.86
CA TRP A 72 -5.95 -5.47 -6.40
C TRP A 72 -4.58 -5.89 -5.85
N THR A 73 -3.64 -6.32 -6.69
CA THR A 73 -2.27 -6.63 -6.25
C THR A 73 -1.25 -5.71 -6.92
N LYS A 74 -0.34 -5.17 -6.09
CA LYS A 74 0.71 -4.24 -6.55
C LYS A 74 1.64 -4.87 -7.60
N ALA A 75 1.82 -6.18 -7.57
CA ALA A 75 2.64 -6.94 -8.51
C ALA A 75 2.17 -6.85 -9.97
N TYR A 76 0.92 -6.48 -10.22
CA TYR A 76 0.32 -6.40 -11.55
C TYR A 76 -0.27 -5.01 -11.84
N PHE A 77 0.04 -4.01 -11.01
CA PHE A 77 -0.40 -2.65 -11.29
C PHE A 77 0.34 -2.06 -12.48
N ASN A 78 -0.38 -1.29 -13.31
CA ASN A 78 0.23 -0.55 -14.40
C ASN A 78 1.35 0.36 -13.88
N GLU A 79 2.53 0.23 -14.49
CA GLU A 79 3.74 0.97 -14.16
C GLU A 79 3.66 2.47 -14.46
N TRP A 80 2.76 2.91 -15.34
CA TRP A 80 2.55 4.33 -15.64
C TRP A 80 2.17 5.11 -14.37
N CYS A 81 1.38 4.49 -13.51
CA CYS A 81 0.93 5.07 -12.24
C CYS A 81 1.55 4.31 -11.06
N LYS A 82 2.85 4.52 -10.82
CA LYS A 82 3.58 3.98 -9.65
C LYS A 82 3.08 4.67 -8.37
N VAL A 83 2.14 4.02 -7.70
CA VAL A 83 1.58 4.48 -6.42
C VAL A 83 1.73 3.35 -5.42
N ASP A 84 2.38 3.62 -4.29
CA ASP A 84 2.58 2.64 -3.21
C ASP A 84 1.28 2.34 -2.43
N ASN A 85 0.31 3.25 -2.52
CA ASN A 85 -0.94 3.13 -1.78
C ASN A 85 -1.91 2.14 -2.42
N ILE A 86 -2.11 1.00 -1.77
CA ILE A 86 -3.09 -0.04 -2.16
C ILE A 86 -4.45 0.13 -1.46
N THR A 87 -4.60 1.16 -0.63
CA THR A 87 -5.83 1.42 0.14
C THR A 87 -6.40 2.78 -0.20
N ASN A 88 -7.72 2.92 -0.14
CA ASN A 88 -8.39 4.21 -0.32
C ASN A 88 -8.48 5.01 1.00
N ASN A 89 -7.60 4.70 1.96
CA ASN A 89 -7.67 5.23 3.32
C ASN A 89 -7.65 6.77 3.34
N ASN A 90 -6.89 7.41 2.44
CA ASN A 90 -6.85 8.87 2.38
C ASN A 90 -8.21 9.48 2.01
N CYS A 91 -8.89 8.93 0.99
CA CYS A 91 -10.21 9.41 0.60
C CYS A 91 -11.26 9.02 1.64
N GLU A 92 -11.17 7.84 2.24
CA GLU A 92 -12.06 7.40 3.32
C GLU A 92 -11.97 8.32 4.55
N VAL A 93 -10.76 8.63 5.01
CA VAL A 93 -10.51 9.56 6.12
C VAL A 93 -10.98 10.96 5.76
N PHE A 94 -10.69 11.44 4.55
CA PHE A 94 -11.14 12.74 4.11
C PHE A 94 -12.68 12.82 4.09
N ASN A 95 -13.34 11.86 3.43
CA ASN A 95 -14.80 11.80 3.34
C ASN A 95 -15.45 11.76 4.73
N ALA A 96 -14.97 10.88 5.62
CA ALA A 96 -15.46 10.81 6.99
C ALA A 96 -15.25 12.13 7.76
N LYS A 97 -14.17 12.85 7.47
CA LYS A 97 -13.89 14.13 8.12
C LYS A 97 -14.81 15.24 7.65
N ILE A 98 -15.13 15.27 6.36
CA ILE A 98 -15.95 16.33 5.77
C ILE A 98 -17.44 16.07 5.81
N ASP A 99 -17.86 14.84 6.08
CA ASP A 99 -19.26 14.42 6.12
C ASP A 99 -20.14 15.35 6.95
N LYS A 100 -19.72 15.65 8.18
CA LYS A 100 -20.42 16.57 9.10
C LYS A 100 -20.47 18.04 8.66
N TYR A 101 -19.65 18.44 7.68
CA TYR A 101 -19.63 19.80 7.14
C TYR A 101 -20.46 19.92 5.85
N ARG A 102 -20.66 18.82 5.12
CA ARG A 102 -21.33 18.81 3.80
C ARG A 102 -22.80 19.27 3.84
N GLY A 103 -23.47 19.10 4.97
CA GLY A 103 -24.87 19.53 5.14
C GLY A 103 -25.04 21.02 5.48
N LYS A 104 -23.96 21.80 5.54
CA LYS A 104 -24.00 23.21 5.97
C LYS A 104 -24.03 24.17 4.78
N PRO A 105 -24.53 25.41 4.95
CA PRO A 105 -24.39 26.45 3.94
C PRO A 105 -22.93 26.63 3.51
N ILE A 106 -22.70 26.96 2.22
CA ILE A 106 -21.37 26.93 1.62
C ILE A 106 -20.33 27.75 2.41
N LEU A 107 -20.71 28.94 2.88
CA LEU A 107 -19.82 29.80 3.67
C LEU A 107 -19.47 29.17 5.02
N THR A 108 -20.47 28.62 5.72
CA THR A 108 -20.28 27.92 7.01
C THR A 108 -19.41 26.67 6.84
N MET A 109 -19.65 25.89 5.78
CA MET A 109 -18.86 24.70 5.46
C MET A 109 -17.39 25.06 5.27
N LEU A 110 -17.10 26.07 4.43
CA LEU A 110 -15.73 26.51 4.15
C LEU A 110 -15.04 27.03 5.40
N GLU A 111 -15.73 27.85 6.20
CA GLU A 111 -15.16 28.44 7.41
C GLU A 111 -14.83 27.37 8.47
N GLU A 112 -15.69 26.39 8.66
CA GLU A 112 -15.43 25.30 9.59
C GLU A 112 -14.31 24.35 9.14
N ILE A 113 -14.21 24.09 7.83
CA ILE A 113 -13.11 23.32 7.25
C ILE A 113 -11.79 24.07 7.45
N ARG A 114 -11.76 25.40 7.19
CA ARG A 114 -10.60 26.26 7.43
C ARG A 114 -10.16 26.20 8.89
N CYS A 115 -11.09 26.41 9.83
CA CYS A 115 -10.84 26.31 11.27
C CYS A 115 -10.34 24.92 11.70
N TYR A 116 -10.82 23.86 11.06
CA TYR A 116 -10.34 22.51 11.31
C TYR A 116 -8.88 22.32 10.84
N ILE A 117 -8.57 22.74 9.62
CA ILE A 117 -7.21 22.65 9.05
C ILE A 117 -6.23 23.45 9.90
N MET A 118 -6.58 24.68 10.28
CA MET A 118 -5.75 25.52 11.16
C MET A 118 -5.43 24.85 12.49
N ARG A 119 -6.45 24.32 13.19
CA ARG A 119 -6.24 23.58 14.45
C ARG A 119 -5.33 22.38 14.25
N LYS A 120 -5.50 21.62 13.17
CA LYS A 120 -4.65 20.47 12.85
C LYS A 120 -3.21 20.86 12.58
N MET A 121 -2.97 21.92 11.81
CA MET A 121 -1.63 22.45 11.56
C MET A 121 -0.98 22.92 12.87
N GLY A 122 -1.70 23.65 13.72
CA GLY A 122 -1.21 24.09 15.03
C GLY A 122 -0.83 22.92 15.93
N THR A 123 -1.72 21.93 16.09
CA THR A 123 -1.42 20.72 16.87
C THR A 123 -0.22 19.94 16.31
N ASN A 124 -0.12 19.81 14.98
CA ASN A 124 1.00 19.11 14.37
C ASN A 124 2.32 19.86 14.57
N LYS A 125 2.32 21.20 14.46
CA LYS A 125 3.50 22.03 14.72
C LYS A 125 4.03 21.81 16.14
N LEU A 126 3.16 21.84 17.15
CA LEU A 126 3.54 21.57 18.54
C LEU A 126 4.14 20.17 18.73
N LYS A 127 3.53 19.14 18.11
CA LYS A 127 4.04 17.76 18.17
C LYS A 127 5.41 17.55 17.51
N LEU A 128 5.80 18.45 16.61
CA LEU A 128 7.05 18.40 15.87
C LEU A 128 8.09 19.36 16.44
N GLN A 129 7.73 20.22 17.39
CA GLN A 129 8.59 21.29 17.90
C GLN A 129 9.89 20.74 18.52
N ASP A 130 9.79 19.65 19.26
CA ASP A 130 10.93 19.06 19.99
C ASP A 130 11.67 17.99 19.17
N ARG A 131 11.33 17.83 17.88
CA ARG A 131 11.93 16.79 17.04
C ARG A 131 13.09 17.32 16.23
N THR A 132 14.18 16.57 16.27
CA THR A 132 15.41 16.87 15.53
C THR A 132 15.47 16.11 14.21
N GLU A 133 14.65 15.07 14.04
CA GLU A 133 14.65 14.27 12.81
C GLU A 133 14.05 15.04 11.63
N LYS A 134 14.62 14.85 10.43
CA LYS A 134 14.13 15.45 9.19
C LYS A 134 12.80 14.88 8.72
N LEU A 135 12.49 13.64 9.09
CA LEU A 135 11.28 12.93 8.66
C LEU A 135 10.21 12.93 9.74
N CYS A 136 8.95 12.91 9.31
CA CYS A 136 7.81 12.70 10.21
C CYS A 136 7.97 11.36 10.97
N PRO A 137 7.47 11.24 12.21
CA PRO A 137 7.79 10.11 13.09
C PRO A 137 7.45 8.74 12.51
N MET A 138 6.31 8.64 11.83
CA MET A 138 5.86 7.39 11.19
C MET A 138 6.77 7.00 10.02
N GLN A 139 7.26 7.97 9.24
CA GLN A 139 8.15 7.72 8.12
C GLN A 139 9.57 7.40 8.61
N GLN A 140 10.04 8.09 9.65
CA GLN A 140 11.31 7.77 10.30
C GLN A 140 11.28 6.33 10.84
N SER A 141 10.23 5.94 11.57
CA SER A 141 10.08 4.58 12.09
C SER A 141 10.10 3.52 10.99
N ARG A 142 9.41 3.77 9.86
CA ARG A 142 9.45 2.87 8.69
C ARG A 142 10.84 2.79 8.09
N LEU A 143 11.55 3.92 7.96
CA LEU A 143 12.91 3.93 7.43
C LEU A 143 13.85 3.11 8.29
N GLU A 144 13.80 3.25 9.62
CA GLU A 144 14.64 2.47 10.54
C GLU A 144 14.37 0.96 10.42
N GLN A 145 13.10 0.55 10.27
CA GLN A 145 12.77 -0.85 10.00
C GLN A 145 13.38 -1.35 8.69
N GLN A 146 13.31 -0.55 7.61
CA GLN A 146 13.88 -0.94 6.32
C GLN A 146 15.40 -1.03 6.37
N LYS A 147 16.09 -0.16 7.11
CA LYS A 147 17.54 -0.26 7.32
C LYS A 147 17.93 -1.60 7.95
N VAL A 148 17.22 -2.00 9.01
CA VAL A 148 17.47 -3.29 9.68
C VAL A 148 17.23 -4.47 8.73
N GLU A 149 16.16 -4.43 7.94
CA GLU A 149 15.87 -5.47 6.95
C GLU A 149 16.90 -5.50 5.81
N SER A 150 17.44 -4.34 5.40
CA SER A 150 18.45 -4.24 4.34
C SER A 150 19.77 -4.92 4.72
N ASN A 151 20.11 -5.01 6.00
CA ASN A 151 21.32 -5.69 6.48
C ASN A 151 21.34 -7.20 6.16
N LYS A 152 20.20 -7.79 5.79
CA LYS A 152 20.09 -9.20 5.40
C LYS A 152 20.45 -9.43 3.92
N TRP A 153 20.69 -8.38 3.16
CA TRP A 153 20.97 -8.43 1.74
C TRP A 153 22.42 -8.11 1.45
N THR A 154 23.01 -8.83 0.50
CA THR A 154 24.37 -8.60 0.01
C THR A 154 24.30 -8.16 -1.45
N PRO A 155 24.72 -6.93 -1.78
CA PRO A 155 24.83 -6.48 -3.17
C PRO A 155 26.14 -6.98 -3.79
N ILE A 156 26.06 -7.47 -5.02
CA ILE A 156 27.18 -7.89 -5.86
C ILE A 156 27.09 -7.07 -7.13
N TRP A 157 28.10 -6.25 -7.39
CA TRP A 157 28.15 -5.44 -8.60
C TRP A 157 28.29 -6.32 -9.84
N SER A 158 27.52 -6.01 -10.88
CA SER A 158 27.47 -6.80 -12.12
C SER A 158 28.65 -6.55 -13.07
N GLY A 159 29.47 -5.52 -12.81
CA GLY A 159 30.56 -5.12 -13.68
C GLY A 159 30.16 -4.14 -14.79
N ASP A 160 28.95 -3.57 -14.73
CA ASP A 160 28.48 -2.59 -15.70
C ASP A 160 29.28 -1.28 -15.64
N GLY A 161 29.62 -0.71 -16.80
CA GLY A 161 30.50 0.47 -16.88
C GLY A 161 30.01 1.70 -16.11
N ASP A 162 28.69 1.81 -15.90
CA ASP A 162 28.05 2.91 -15.19
C ASP A 162 27.94 2.68 -13.66
N GLY A 163 28.19 1.45 -13.19
CA GLY A 163 28.16 1.13 -11.77
C GLY A 163 26.77 1.07 -11.13
N ASN A 164 25.71 0.88 -11.92
CA ASN A 164 24.32 0.99 -11.47
C ASN A 164 23.64 -0.36 -11.29
N ARG A 165 24.20 -1.45 -11.82
CA ARG A 165 23.53 -2.75 -11.85
C ARG A 165 24.15 -3.75 -10.87
N TYR A 166 23.31 -4.33 -10.02
CA TYR A 166 23.71 -5.21 -8.93
C TYR A 166 22.84 -6.47 -8.86
N GLU A 167 23.45 -7.64 -8.65
CA GLU A 167 22.76 -8.80 -8.09
C GLU A 167 22.68 -8.62 -6.58
N VAL A 168 21.47 -8.50 -6.04
CA VAL A 168 21.25 -8.38 -4.60
C VAL A 168 20.68 -9.70 -4.10
N GLN A 169 21.41 -10.34 -3.18
CA GLN A 169 21.07 -11.68 -2.68
C GLN A 169 20.80 -11.68 -1.17
N ASN A 170 19.86 -12.52 -0.78
CA ASN A 170 19.59 -12.96 0.59
C ASN A 170 19.48 -14.49 0.55
N TRP A 171 19.59 -15.18 1.69
CA TRP A 171 19.59 -16.65 1.83
C TRP A 171 18.51 -17.40 1.05
N GLN A 172 17.40 -16.74 0.69
CA GLN A 172 16.26 -17.35 -0.01
C GLN A 172 15.98 -16.75 -1.39
N GLN A 173 16.59 -15.61 -1.75
CA GLN A 173 16.18 -14.81 -2.91
C GLN A 173 17.37 -14.11 -3.57
N LYS A 174 17.35 -14.07 -4.90
CA LYS A 174 18.29 -13.30 -5.72
C LYS A 174 17.50 -12.41 -6.67
N MET A 175 17.90 -11.15 -6.75
CA MET A 175 17.21 -10.15 -7.56
C MET A 175 18.26 -9.31 -8.29
N ASP A 176 18.01 -9.02 -9.57
CA ASP A 176 18.76 -8.02 -10.33
C ASP A 176 18.16 -6.64 -10.04
N VAL A 177 18.99 -5.66 -9.70
CA VAL A 177 18.58 -4.31 -9.31
C VAL A 177 19.37 -3.29 -10.12
N ASP A 178 18.65 -2.32 -10.68
CA ASP A 178 19.17 -1.16 -11.40
C ASP A 178 18.88 0.10 -10.57
N LEU A 179 19.90 0.92 -10.29
CA LEU A 179 19.87 2.06 -9.35
C LEU A 179 19.90 3.43 -10.04
#